data_AF-A0A1Q3QSS5-F1
#
_entry.id   AF-A0A1Q3QSS5-F1
#
_cell.length_a   1.000
_cell.length_b   1.000
_cell.length_c   1.000
_cell.angle_alpha   90.00
_cell.angle_beta   90.00
_cell.angle_gamma   90.00
#
_symmetry.space_group_name_H-M   'P 1'
#
loop_
_entity.id
_entity.type
_entity.pdbx_description
1 polymer ?
#
loop_
_entity_poly.entity_id
_entity_poly.type
_entity_poly.pdbx_seq_one_letter_code
_entity_poly.pdbx_strand_id
1 'polypeptide(L)'
;MKPHLPLRGIRVHLAGSIPADATLEQADGIRSFVRTLTGALLSEGGTLIHGSHPTLIEPLKTAALAFIQAGGRRDALALVRSQEFAATEDQSEEIARHREYSVVEIIPYSYQSKNEPLVSMREWMAERCDVVVAVGGKWYDTNKLGAGVPSEFEEALLRGKPGFAVAGFGGAIQGYLRENASVFSRLRNGISEADNRSLAESTDVAQLVSVIISQIKLLPLVREDIPSGRLFRILALDGGGLRGAFTAAVLAKWDEMLQRTGGNDLVRHFDLVAGTSTGAILAIGLALNISPRDMLNFYRTQGPKIFPKDRSLRHWLKSKHDSQTLQKTLESVFGDRTLSKDSCCRLVIPTVRAVHGESEVIVTEHTADRTAFHGISAVDAALSSSAAPTYFDEALVDDNSAVQKYLDGGLWANNPVLPAITEAVRYLKIPLHRIDVLSVGTMGNEADFTKYLGKGKAGWAPSSADLFFAAQEHAAATLADGLLTQARHLRVNQQTPSEIKLDDTHALNDMIERGTNVAKDTFVAVRSRFLDGFYAADWRTSRQ
;
A
#
# COMPACT_ATOMS: atom_id res chain seq x y z
N MET A 1 -10.71 -36.00 -11.51
CA MET A 1 -10.12 -35.41 -10.28
C MET A 1 -9.41 -34.12 -10.68
N LYS A 2 -9.72 -32.97 -10.07
CA LYS A 2 -8.92 -31.75 -10.29
C LYS A 2 -7.53 -31.99 -9.69
N PRO A 3 -6.43 -31.66 -10.39
CA PRO A 3 -5.08 -31.82 -9.82
C PRO A 3 -4.95 -30.96 -8.56
N HIS A 4 -4.33 -31.52 -7.50
CA HIS A 4 -3.99 -30.76 -6.30
C HIS A 4 -2.95 -29.71 -6.67
N LEU A 5 -3.40 -28.48 -6.87
CA LEU A 5 -2.54 -27.34 -7.14
C LEU A 5 -1.75 -26.98 -5.85
N PRO A 6 -0.48 -26.57 -5.94
CA PRO A 6 0.29 -26.09 -4.80
C PRO A 6 -0.38 -24.87 -4.14
N LEU A 7 -0.02 -24.56 -2.90
CA LEU A 7 -0.58 -23.44 -2.12
C LEU A 7 0.02 -22.07 -2.48
N ARG A 8 0.75 -21.97 -3.59
CA ARG A 8 1.36 -20.71 -4.06
C ARG A 8 0.31 -19.60 -4.16
N GLY A 9 0.59 -18.49 -3.47
CA GLY A 9 -0.27 -17.31 -3.43
C GLY A 9 -1.40 -17.37 -2.40
N ILE A 10 -1.63 -18.51 -1.73
CA ILE A 10 -2.66 -18.66 -0.69
C ILE A 10 -2.12 -18.18 0.66
N ARG A 11 -2.89 -17.30 1.32
CA ARG A 11 -2.60 -16.78 2.66
C ARG A 11 -3.52 -17.40 3.70
N VAL A 12 -2.95 -18.04 4.71
CA VAL A 12 -3.70 -18.65 5.80
C VAL A 12 -3.48 -17.87 7.09
N HIS A 13 -4.56 -17.32 7.64
CA HIS A 13 -4.54 -16.70 8.96
C HIS A 13 -4.67 -17.77 10.04
N LEU A 14 -3.64 -17.88 10.88
CA LEU A 14 -3.67 -18.69 12.07
C LEU A 14 -4.15 -17.84 13.26
N ALA A 15 -5.42 -18.00 13.62
CA ALA A 15 -5.98 -17.45 14.85
C ALA A 15 -5.65 -18.39 16.02
N GLY A 16 -4.66 -18.06 16.85
CA GLY A 16 -4.27 -18.98 17.90
C GLY A 16 -3.51 -18.38 19.07
N SER A 17 -3.62 -19.04 20.22
CA SER A 17 -2.71 -18.85 21.36
C SER A 17 -2.80 -20.03 22.31
N ILE A 18 -1.74 -20.28 23.07
CA ILE A 18 -1.79 -21.26 24.18
C ILE A 18 -2.65 -20.68 25.33
N PRO A 19 -3.68 -21.40 25.81
CA PRO A 19 -4.50 -21.01 26.97
C PRO A 19 -3.65 -20.80 28.23
N ALA A 20 -4.09 -19.94 29.14
CA ALA A 20 -3.34 -19.64 30.37
C ALA A 20 -3.36 -20.82 31.37
N ASP A 21 -4.43 -21.60 31.32
CA ASP A 21 -4.74 -22.78 32.14
C ASP A 21 -4.47 -24.10 31.40
N ALA A 22 -3.77 -24.04 30.26
CA ALA A 22 -3.46 -25.23 29.48
C ALA A 22 -2.58 -26.22 30.27
N THR A 23 -2.97 -27.50 30.24
CA THR A 23 -2.08 -28.58 30.65
C THR A 23 -0.84 -28.63 29.75
N LEU A 24 0.24 -29.26 30.23
CA LEU A 24 1.46 -29.45 29.42
C LEU A 24 1.15 -30.17 28.10
N GLU A 25 0.32 -31.20 28.14
CA GLU A 25 -0.10 -31.95 26.95
C GLU A 25 -0.86 -31.08 25.94
N GLN A 26 -1.78 -30.24 26.40
CA GLN A 26 -2.49 -29.30 25.54
C GLN A 26 -1.55 -28.25 24.93
N ALA A 27 -0.66 -27.68 25.75
CA ALA A 27 0.32 -26.69 25.30
C ALA A 27 1.27 -27.28 24.25
N ASP A 28 1.77 -28.49 24.46
CA ASP A 28 2.65 -29.20 23.53
C ASP A 28 1.91 -29.62 22.26
N GLY A 29 0.65 -30.04 22.38
CA GLY A 29 -0.24 -30.32 21.25
C GLY A 29 -0.41 -29.10 20.34
N ILE A 30 -0.72 -27.93 20.92
CA ILE A 30 -0.84 -26.67 20.18
C ILE A 30 0.49 -26.28 19.52
N ARG A 31 1.61 -26.35 20.24
CA ARG A 31 2.95 -26.04 19.67
C ARG A 31 3.27 -26.97 18.50
N SER A 32 3.01 -28.26 18.65
CA SER A 32 3.25 -29.28 17.63
C SER A 32 2.38 -29.04 16.40
N PHE A 33 1.09 -28.77 16.60
CA PHE A 33 0.16 -28.43 15.54
C PHE A 33 0.60 -27.19 14.76
N VAL A 34 0.89 -26.08 15.46
CA VAL A 34 1.29 -24.82 14.83
C VAL A 34 2.58 -24.98 14.04
N ARG A 35 3.59 -25.65 14.60
CA ARG A 35 4.87 -25.91 13.90
C ARG A 35 4.65 -26.76 12.64
N THR A 36 3.86 -27.83 12.75
CA THR A 36 3.64 -28.78 11.64
C THR A 36 2.80 -28.17 10.54
N LEU A 37 1.72 -27.46 10.89
CA LEU A 37 0.88 -26.73 9.94
C LEU A 37 1.70 -25.68 9.19
N THR A 38 2.50 -24.88 9.92
CA THR A 38 3.34 -23.85 9.32
C THR A 38 4.31 -24.47 8.33
N GLY A 39 5.09 -25.48 8.74
CA GLY A 39 6.05 -26.15 7.86
C GLY A 39 5.41 -26.72 6.59
N ALA A 40 4.28 -27.41 6.71
CA ALA A 40 3.55 -27.98 5.57
C ALA A 40 2.96 -26.91 4.63
N LEU A 41 2.54 -25.78 5.19
CA LEU A 41 2.00 -24.69 4.40
C LEU A 41 3.08 -23.94 3.61
N LEU A 42 4.21 -23.64 4.26
CA LEU A 42 5.31 -22.92 3.63
C LEU A 42 5.95 -23.77 2.51
N SER A 43 6.12 -25.07 2.73
CA SER A 43 6.71 -25.99 1.74
C SER A 43 5.87 -26.13 0.46
N GLU A 44 4.56 -25.93 0.57
CA GLU A 44 3.62 -25.91 -0.55
C GLU A 44 3.51 -24.54 -1.24
N GLY A 45 4.30 -23.55 -0.80
CA GLY A 45 4.34 -22.19 -1.34
C GLY A 45 3.29 -21.24 -0.75
N GLY A 46 2.57 -21.66 0.29
CA GLY A 46 1.61 -20.81 0.99
C GLY A 46 2.30 -19.78 1.90
N THR A 47 1.52 -18.80 2.37
CA THR A 47 1.92 -17.80 3.36
C THR A 47 1.09 -17.93 4.62
N LEU A 48 1.72 -17.87 5.80
CA LEU A 48 1.03 -17.86 7.09
C LEU A 48 0.96 -16.43 7.66
N ILE A 49 -0.20 -16.01 8.14
CA ILE A 49 -0.42 -14.73 8.85
C ILE A 49 -0.80 -15.04 10.29
N HIS A 50 -0.17 -14.38 11.26
CA HIS A 50 -0.50 -14.55 12.68
C HIS A 50 -0.38 -13.25 13.46
N GLY A 51 -1.27 -13.02 14.44
CA GLY A 51 -1.30 -11.84 15.32
C GLY A 51 -0.16 -11.72 16.33
N SER A 52 0.97 -12.38 16.06
CA SER A 52 2.22 -12.28 16.83
C SER A 52 2.07 -12.56 18.34
N HIS A 53 1.13 -13.42 18.74
CA HIS A 53 0.90 -13.71 20.16
C HIS A 53 2.12 -14.46 20.76
N PRO A 54 2.68 -14.02 21.90
CA PRO A 54 3.97 -14.52 22.42
C PRO A 54 4.06 -16.04 22.58
N THR A 55 2.95 -16.69 22.94
CA THR A 55 2.93 -18.14 23.18
C THR A 55 3.11 -19.00 21.92
N LEU A 56 2.96 -18.42 20.73
CA LEU A 56 3.15 -19.13 19.45
C LEU A 56 4.40 -18.69 18.67
N ILE A 57 5.17 -17.71 19.17
CA ILE A 57 6.36 -17.21 18.47
C ILE A 57 7.38 -18.33 18.23
N GLU A 58 7.67 -19.15 19.23
CA GLU A 58 8.69 -20.18 19.11
C GLU A 58 8.36 -21.32 18.11
N PRO A 59 7.16 -21.93 18.10
CA PRO A 59 6.83 -22.92 17.07
C PRO A 59 6.79 -22.31 15.66
N LEU A 60 6.37 -21.05 15.52
CA LEU A 60 6.38 -20.33 14.23
C LEU A 60 7.81 -20.07 13.74
N LYS A 61 8.67 -19.55 14.62
CA LYS A 61 10.10 -19.30 14.34
C LYS A 61 10.80 -20.58 13.91
N THR A 62 10.58 -21.69 14.63
CA THR A 62 11.20 -22.98 14.32
C THR A 62 10.85 -23.43 12.90
N ALA A 63 9.57 -23.37 12.52
CA ALA A 63 9.13 -23.77 11.19
C ALA A 63 9.65 -22.82 10.09
N ALA A 64 9.62 -21.50 10.33
CA ALA A 64 10.09 -20.51 9.38
C ALA A 64 11.60 -20.60 9.12
N LEU A 65 12.42 -20.78 10.16
CA LEU A 65 13.87 -20.96 10.02
C LEU A 65 14.20 -22.23 9.23
N ALA A 66 13.51 -23.34 9.51
CA ALA A 66 13.69 -24.58 8.74
C ALA A 66 13.34 -24.38 7.25
N PHE A 67 12.27 -23.65 6.95
CA PHE A 67 11.89 -23.32 5.57
C PHE A 67 12.91 -22.41 4.88
N ILE A 68 13.42 -21.39 5.56
CA ILE A 68 14.43 -20.47 5.02
C ILE A 68 15.75 -21.21 4.74
N GLN A 69 16.17 -22.09 5.64
CA GLN A 69 17.36 -22.94 5.44
C GLN A 69 17.23 -23.85 4.21
N ALA A 70 16.01 -24.25 3.85
CA ALA A 70 15.73 -25.01 2.63
C ALA A 70 15.63 -24.15 1.36
N GLY A 71 16.00 -22.87 1.41
CA GLY A 71 15.93 -21.92 0.29
C GLY A 71 14.60 -21.18 0.18
N GLY A 72 13.71 -21.34 1.16
CA GLY A 72 12.47 -20.58 1.27
C GLY A 72 12.72 -19.10 1.56
N ARG A 73 11.72 -18.25 1.25
CA ARG A 73 11.79 -16.82 1.51
C ARG A 73 11.09 -16.48 2.83
N ARG A 74 11.69 -15.59 3.63
CA ARG A 74 11.18 -15.22 4.97
C ARG A 74 9.79 -14.57 4.95
N ASP A 75 9.38 -14.00 3.82
CA ASP A 75 8.06 -13.38 3.64
C ASP A 75 6.90 -14.39 3.53
N ALA A 76 7.20 -15.68 3.58
CA ALA A 76 6.18 -16.72 3.70
C ALA A 76 5.56 -16.78 5.11
N LEU A 77 6.14 -16.11 6.11
CA LEU A 77 5.51 -15.89 7.43
C LEU A 77 5.34 -14.38 7.67
N ALA A 78 4.12 -13.96 8.02
CA ALA A 78 3.79 -12.59 8.42
C ALA A 78 3.28 -12.55 9.86
N LEU A 79 3.97 -11.80 10.72
CA LEU A 79 3.57 -11.52 12.09
C LEU A 79 2.96 -10.12 12.16
N VAL A 80 1.76 -10.02 12.70
CA VAL A 80 0.98 -8.78 12.76
C VAL A 80 0.93 -8.28 14.19
N ARG A 81 1.22 -6.99 14.41
CA ARG A 81 1.19 -6.34 15.72
C ARG A 81 0.36 -5.06 15.66
N SER A 82 -0.40 -4.75 16.70
CA SER A 82 -0.95 -3.40 16.88
C SER A 82 0.18 -2.40 17.17
N GLN A 83 0.04 -1.17 16.69
CA GLN A 83 0.96 -0.06 16.96
C GLN A 83 1.19 0.17 18.46
N GLU A 84 0.19 -0.10 19.31
CA GLU A 84 0.33 -0.03 20.77
C GLU A 84 1.46 -0.95 21.29
N PHE A 85 1.66 -2.09 20.63
CA PHE A 85 2.70 -3.07 20.98
C PHE A 85 3.97 -2.92 20.13
N ALA A 86 4.19 -1.74 19.54
CA ALA A 86 5.34 -1.40 18.71
C ALA A 86 5.88 0.02 18.98
N ALA A 87 5.61 0.58 20.15
CA ALA A 87 5.93 1.96 20.51
C ALA A 87 7.21 2.10 21.37
N THR A 88 7.63 1.05 22.08
CA THR A 88 8.82 1.09 22.94
C THR A 88 10.08 0.59 22.25
N GLU A 89 11.26 0.92 22.81
CA GLU A 89 12.55 0.46 22.33
C GLU A 89 12.67 -1.07 22.42
N ASP A 90 12.29 -1.67 23.56
CA ASP A 90 12.25 -3.13 23.74
C ASP A 90 11.37 -3.83 22.69
N GLN A 91 10.20 -3.26 22.38
CA GLN A 91 9.29 -3.77 21.36
C GLN A 91 9.91 -3.64 19.96
N SER A 92 10.65 -2.56 19.70
CA SER A 92 11.36 -2.34 18.44
C SER A 92 12.47 -3.35 18.23
N GLU A 93 13.23 -3.69 19.28
CA GLU A 93 14.24 -4.75 19.23
C GLU A 93 13.61 -6.14 19.04
N GLU A 94 12.50 -6.41 19.70
CA GLU A 94 11.75 -7.66 19.52
C GLU A 94 11.26 -7.80 18.07
N ILE A 95 10.72 -6.72 17.49
CA ILE A 95 10.31 -6.65 16.09
C ILE A 95 11.52 -6.89 15.17
N ALA A 96 12.69 -6.33 15.48
CA ALA A 96 13.91 -6.55 14.72
C ALA A 96 14.30 -8.05 14.71
N ARG A 97 14.24 -8.73 15.86
CA ARG A 97 14.48 -10.19 15.95
C ARG A 97 13.46 -10.99 15.14
N HIS A 98 12.18 -10.62 15.19
CA HIS A 98 11.13 -11.29 14.42
C HIS A 98 11.35 -11.14 12.90
N ARG A 99 11.91 -10.01 12.45
CA ARG A 99 12.22 -9.74 11.03
C ARG A 99 13.35 -10.60 10.45
N GLU A 100 14.08 -11.34 11.28
CA GLU A 100 15.09 -12.29 10.84
C GLU A 100 14.46 -13.50 10.12
N TYR A 101 13.24 -13.89 10.50
CA TYR A 101 12.56 -15.09 9.98
C TYR A 101 11.12 -14.86 9.50
N SER A 102 10.62 -13.63 9.56
CA SER A 102 9.26 -13.27 9.13
C SER A 102 9.19 -11.84 8.59
N VAL A 103 8.07 -11.47 7.96
CA VAL A 103 7.64 -10.06 7.86
C VAL A 103 6.95 -9.67 9.16
N VAL A 104 7.16 -8.43 9.62
CA VAL A 104 6.42 -7.89 10.76
C VAL A 104 5.63 -6.66 10.32
N GLU A 105 4.31 -6.78 10.37
CA GLU A 105 3.33 -5.76 9.96
C GLU A 105 2.79 -5.05 11.21
N ILE A 106 2.93 -3.72 11.27
CA ILE A 106 2.43 -2.92 12.38
C ILE A 106 1.17 -2.19 11.93
N ILE A 107 0.06 -2.46 12.62
CA ILE A 107 -1.26 -1.94 12.28
C ILE A 107 -1.58 -0.72 13.15
N PRO A 108 -1.79 0.47 12.55
CA PRO A 108 -2.19 1.65 13.29
C PRO A 108 -3.61 1.51 13.83
N TYR A 109 -3.92 2.24 14.90
CA TYR A 109 -5.29 2.37 15.42
C TYR A 109 -5.68 3.85 15.55
N SER A 110 -6.94 4.18 15.31
CA SER A 110 -7.45 5.55 15.45
C SER A 110 -7.95 5.79 16.88
N TYR A 111 -7.55 6.90 17.51
CA TYR A 111 -8.09 7.30 18.83
C TYR A 111 -9.55 7.82 18.76
N GLN A 112 -10.07 8.07 17.55
CA GLN A 112 -11.43 8.62 17.35
C GLN A 112 -12.52 7.54 17.44
N SER A 113 -12.21 6.30 17.09
CA SER A 113 -13.05 5.16 17.42
C SER A 113 -12.68 4.67 18.83
N LYS A 114 -13.61 4.71 19.79
CA LYS A 114 -13.46 4.09 21.13
C LYS A 114 -13.35 2.54 21.08
N ASN A 115 -12.93 1.96 19.96
CA ASN A 115 -12.82 0.53 19.75
C ASN A 115 -11.35 0.11 19.73
N GLU A 116 -11.10 -0.97 20.46
CA GLU A 116 -9.83 -1.47 20.97
C GLU A 116 -8.73 -1.61 19.89
N PRO A 117 -7.45 -1.34 20.21
CA PRO A 117 -6.30 -1.42 19.28
C PRO A 117 -6.16 -2.76 18.54
N LEU A 118 -6.74 -3.84 19.07
CA LEU A 118 -6.75 -5.16 18.46
C LEU A 118 -7.80 -5.30 17.36
N VAL A 119 -8.86 -4.50 17.32
CA VAL A 119 -9.92 -4.56 16.29
C VAL A 119 -9.33 -4.32 14.91
N SER A 120 -8.59 -3.23 14.73
CA SER A 120 -7.94 -2.89 13.45
C SER A 120 -6.97 -3.98 12.99
N MET A 121 -6.27 -4.62 13.94
CA MET A 121 -5.40 -5.76 13.65
C MET A 121 -6.18 -6.98 13.15
N ARG A 122 -7.31 -7.31 13.78
CA ARG A 122 -8.19 -8.42 13.38
C ARG A 122 -8.78 -8.20 11.99
N GLU A 123 -9.32 -7.00 11.74
CA GLU A 123 -9.85 -6.62 10.43
C GLU A 123 -8.77 -6.72 9.35
N TRP A 124 -7.56 -6.23 9.63
CA TRP A 124 -6.43 -6.30 8.70
C TRP A 124 -6.07 -7.74 8.32
N MET A 125 -6.01 -8.64 9.30
CA MET A 125 -5.69 -10.07 9.07
C MET A 125 -6.80 -10.76 8.28
N ALA A 126 -8.06 -10.54 8.65
CA ALA A 126 -9.22 -11.13 7.99
C ALA A 126 -9.38 -10.64 6.53
N GLU A 127 -9.02 -9.39 6.24
CA GLU A 127 -9.02 -8.84 4.88
C GLU A 127 -7.89 -9.39 4.01
N ARG A 128 -6.79 -9.86 4.61
CA ARG A 128 -5.58 -10.31 3.92
C ARG A 128 -5.36 -11.81 3.99
N CYS A 129 -6.27 -12.58 4.54
CA CYS A 129 -6.25 -14.03 4.44
C CYS A 129 -7.21 -14.52 3.36
N ASP A 130 -6.93 -15.71 2.86
CA ASP A 130 -7.81 -16.46 1.96
C ASP A 130 -8.53 -17.57 2.72
N VAL A 131 -7.92 -18.06 3.81
CA VAL A 131 -8.44 -19.08 4.73
C VAL A 131 -8.06 -18.71 6.16
N VAL A 132 -8.89 -19.09 7.14
CA VAL A 132 -8.58 -18.98 8.56
C VAL A 132 -8.51 -20.35 9.24
N VAL A 133 -7.55 -20.54 10.15
CA VAL A 133 -7.41 -21.74 11.00
C VAL A 133 -7.37 -21.28 12.45
N ALA A 134 -8.28 -21.78 13.28
CA ALA A 134 -8.37 -21.43 14.70
C ALA A 134 -7.90 -22.57 15.60
N VAL A 135 -7.06 -22.26 16.60
CA VAL A 135 -6.57 -23.24 17.59
C VAL A 135 -6.34 -22.60 18.96
N GLY A 136 -6.78 -23.26 20.02
CA GLY A 136 -6.56 -22.80 21.40
C GLY A 136 -7.28 -21.50 21.73
N GLY A 137 -6.57 -20.57 22.36
CA GLY A 137 -7.06 -19.25 22.74
C GLY A 137 -7.20 -19.06 24.25
N LYS A 138 -7.00 -17.83 24.71
CA LYS A 138 -7.16 -17.43 26.11
C LYS A 138 -8.55 -16.85 26.39
N TRP A 139 -8.91 -16.83 27.68
CA TRP A 139 -9.94 -15.99 28.29
C TRP A 139 -11.40 -16.29 27.96
N TYR A 140 -11.76 -17.41 27.33
CA TYR A 140 -13.17 -17.62 27.00
C TYR A 140 -14.07 -17.81 28.23
N ASP A 141 -13.58 -18.52 29.25
CA ASP A 141 -14.35 -18.76 30.48
C ASP A 141 -14.30 -17.55 31.45
N THR A 142 -13.35 -16.63 31.26
CA THR A 142 -13.15 -15.46 32.16
C THR A 142 -13.60 -14.13 31.56
N ASN A 143 -13.47 -13.94 30.24
CA ASN A 143 -13.90 -12.77 29.49
C ASN A 143 -14.13 -13.12 28.01
N LYS A 144 -15.35 -13.57 27.68
CA LYS A 144 -15.75 -13.92 26.30
C LYS A 144 -15.52 -12.79 25.30
N LEU A 145 -15.79 -11.53 25.69
CA LEU A 145 -15.62 -10.36 24.82
C LEU A 145 -14.14 -10.09 24.52
N GLY A 146 -13.24 -10.45 25.42
CA GLY A 146 -11.79 -10.35 25.25
C GLY A 146 -11.14 -11.54 24.53
N ALA A 147 -11.89 -12.61 24.23
CA ALA A 147 -11.33 -13.82 23.63
C ALA A 147 -10.92 -13.55 22.16
N GLY A 148 -9.62 -13.33 21.94
CA GLY A 148 -9.07 -12.95 20.64
C GLY A 148 -9.28 -14.00 19.55
N VAL A 149 -9.04 -15.28 19.84
CA VAL A 149 -9.10 -16.37 18.83
C VAL A 149 -10.50 -16.54 18.23
N PRO A 150 -11.58 -16.68 19.01
CA PRO A 150 -12.94 -16.70 18.45
C PRO A 150 -13.29 -15.43 17.66
N SER A 151 -12.86 -14.26 18.14
CA SER A 151 -13.14 -12.99 17.47
C SER A 151 -12.45 -12.90 16.10
N GLU A 152 -11.17 -13.28 16.02
CA GLU A 152 -10.41 -13.38 14.76
C GLU A 152 -11.04 -14.37 13.78
N PHE A 153 -11.45 -15.53 14.29
CA PHE A 153 -12.10 -16.56 13.49
C PHE A 153 -13.43 -16.07 12.91
N GLU A 154 -14.29 -15.48 13.73
CA GLU A 154 -15.58 -14.93 13.32
C GLU A 154 -15.42 -13.80 12.29
N GLU A 155 -14.44 -12.90 12.49
CA GLU A 155 -14.17 -11.78 11.58
C GLU A 155 -13.85 -12.24 10.15
N ALA A 156 -13.09 -13.33 10.04
CA ALA A 156 -12.78 -13.97 8.75
C ALA A 156 -14.00 -14.69 8.15
N LEU A 157 -14.78 -15.43 8.97
CA LEU A 157 -16.00 -16.09 8.50
C LEU A 157 -17.06 -15.09 7.99
N LEU A 158 -17.21 -13.94 8.66
CA LEU A 158 -18.11 -12.86 8.24
C LEU A 158 -17.73 -12.27 6.88
N ARG A 159 -16.42 -12.23 6.56
CA ARG A 159 -15.89 -11.89 5.23
C ARG A 159 -15.99 -13.01 4.21
N GLY A 160 -16.61 -14.13 4.60
CA GLY A 160 -16.83 -15.27 3.74
C GLY A 160 -15.59 -16.13 3.48
N LYS A 161 -14.54 -15.99 4.30
CA LYS A 161 -13.33 -16.80 4.21
C LYS A 161 -13.63 -18.23 4.70
N PRO A 162 -13.15 -19.27 4.01
CA PRO A 162 -13.17 -20.63 4.54
C PRO A 162 -12.42 -20.75 5.87
N GLY A 163 -12.99 -21.49 6.82
CA GLY A 163 -12.46 -21.64 8.18
C GLY A 163 -12.26 -23.09 8.60
N PHE A 164 -11.24 -23.34 9.41
CA PHE A 164 -10.99 -24.63 10.07
C PHE A 164 -10.84 -24.39 11.57
N ALA A 165 -11.54 -25.17 12.39
CA ALA A 165 -11.45 -25.05 13.85
C ALA A 165 -10.79 -26.30 14.43
N VAL A 166 -9.78 -26.12 15.27
CA VAL A 166 -9.05 -27.19 15.99
C VAL A 166 -9.21 -26.95 17.48
N ALA A 167 -10.17 -27.65 18.07
CA ALA A 167 -10.61 -27.47 19.46
C ALA A 167 -10.24 -28.65 20.38
N GLY A 168 -9.67 -29.73 19.85
CA GLY A 168 -9.26 -30.91 20.62
C GLY A 168 -8.23 -30.59 21.70
N PHE A 169 -7.39 -29.58 21.47
CA PHE A 169 -6.41 -29.10 22.46
C PHE A 169 -6.99 -28.12 23.50
N GLY A 170 -8.30 -27.84 23.47
CA GLY A 170 -8.96 -26.94 24.41
C GLY A 170 -8.84 -25.46 24.07
N GLY A 171 -8.98 -24.61 25.09
CA GLY A 171 -8.89 -23.16 24.96
C GLY A 171 -10.17 -22.47 24.46
N ALA A 172 -10.03 -21.20 24.12
CA ALA A 172 -11.17 -20.35 23.78
C ALA A 172 -11.99 -20.82 22.59
N ILE A 173 -11.35 -21.40 21.58
CA ILE A 173 -12.05 -21.94 20.42
C ILE A 173 -12.96 -23.10 20.82
N GLN A 174 -12.55 -23.94 21.78
CA GLN A 174 -13.37 -25.05 22.27
C GLN A 174 -14.63 -24.55 22.97
N GLY A 175 -14.49 -23.57 23.87
CA GLY A 175 -15.64 -22.93 24.51
C GLY A 175 -16.59 -22.30 23.49
N TYR A 176 -16.03 -21.59 22.51
CA TYR A 176 -16.80 -20.97 21.42
C TYR A 176 -17.62 -21.97 20.61
N LEU A 177 -17.04 -23.11 20.21
CA LEU A 177 -17.74 -24.14 19.46
C LEU A 177 -18.87 -24.81 20.26
N ARG A 178 -18.70 -24.97 21.58
CA ARG A 178 -19.75 -25.53 22.46
C ARG A 178 -20.99 -24.65 22.49
N GLU A 179 -20.81 -23.33 22.54
CA GLU A 179 -21.90 -22.37 22.62
C GLU A 179 -22.47 -21.99 21.24
N ASN A 180 -21.68 -22.13 20.18
CA ASN A 180 -22.02 -21.66 18.84
C ASN A 180 -21.95 -22.80 17.81
N ALA A 181 -22.68 -23.88 18.06
CA ALA A 181 -22.71 -25.06 17.19
C ALA A 181 -23.15 -24.76 15.74
N SER A 182 -23.80 -23.61 15.48
CA SER A 182 -24.18 -23.15 14.14
C SER A 182 -22.97 -22.73 13.29
N VAL A 183 -21.80 -22.47 13.88
CA VAL A 183 -20.60 -22.06 13.13
C VAL A 183 -20.15 -23.11 12.12
N PHE A 184 -20.39 -24.40 12.38
CA PHE A 184 -20.03 -25.48 11.46
C PHE A 184 -20.69 -25.33 10.07
N SER A 185 -21.90 -24.77 10.02
CA SER A 185 -22.59 -24.46 8.76
C SER A 185 -21.97 -23.28 7.99
N ARG A 186 -21.18 -22.44 8.66
CA ARG A 186 -20.55 -21.22 8.12
C ARG A 186 -19.09 -21.40 7.74
N LEU A 187 -18.49 -22.57 8.00
CA LEU A 187 -17.06 -22.79 7.78
C LEU A 187 -16.63 -22.70 6.32
N ARG A 188 -17.52 -22.93 5.33
CA ARG A 188 -17.24 -22.79 3.89
C ARG A 188 -15.97 -23.50 3.41
N ASN A 189 -15.51 -24.51 4.15
CA ASN A 189 -14.27 -25.22 3.88
C ASN A 189 -14.46 -26.48 3.02
N GLY A 190 -15.70 -26.76 2.59
CA GLY A 190 -16.02 -27.91 1.73
C GLY A 190 -16.02 -29.26 2.44
N ILE A 191 -15.92 -29.27 3.77
CA ILE A 191 -16.06 -30.45 4.63
C ILE A 191 -17.49 -30.46 5.20
N SER A 192 -18.09 -31.64 5.40
CA SER A 192 -19.43 -31.76 5.99
C SER A 192 -19.43 -31.25 7.45
N GLU A 193 -20.59 -30.87 7.98
CA GLU A 193 -20.67 -30.43 9.38
C GLU A 193 -20.24 -31.52 10.37
N ALA A 194 -20.61 -32.79 10.10
CA ALA A 194 -20.24 -33.91 10.94
C ALA A 194 -18.73 -34.16 10.93
N ASP A 195 -18.10 -34.14 9.75
CA ASP A 195 -16.66 -34.32 9.62
C ASP A 195 -15.89 -33.14 10.21
N ASN A 196 -16.41 -31.91 10.09
CA ASN A 196 -15.82 -30.74 10.75
C ASN A 196 -15.88 -30.85 12.27
N ARG A 197 -16.95 -31.41 12.85
CA ARG A 197 -17.01 -31.68 14.31
C ARG A 197 -15.94 -32.69 14.72
N SER A 198 -15.82 -33.79 13.98
CA SER A 198 -14.79 -34.81 14.22
C SER A 198 -13.38 -34.24 14.09
N LEU A 199 -13.12 -33.41 13.06
CA LEU A 199 -11.86 -32.72 12.87
C LEU A 199 -11.57 -31.77 14.03
N ALA A 200 -12.58 -31.02 14.49
CA ALA A 200 -12.42 -30.07 15.59
C ALA A 200 -12.09 -30.75 16.92
N GLU A 201 -12.56 -31.97 17.16
CA GLU A 201 -12.30 -32.73 18.39
C GLU A 201 -10.99 -33.51 18.36
N SER A 202 -10.37 -33.70 17.20
CA SER A 202 -9.13 -34.45 17.05
C SER A 202 -7.93 -33.78 17.71
N THR A 203 -7.02 -34.59 18.25
CA THR A 203 -5.70 -34.20 18.77
C THR A 203 -4.54 -34.80 17.95
N ASP A 204 -4.84 -35.57 16.90
CA ASP A 204 -3.83 -36.12 15.98
C ASP A 204 -3.32 -35.02 15.04
N VAL A 205 -2.15 -34.46 15.39
CA VAL A 205 -1.51 -33.38 14.64
C VAL A 205 -1.26 -33.73 13.18
N ALA A 206 -0.82 -34.96 12.88
CA ALA A 206 -0.48 -35.34 11.52
C ALA A 206 -1.73 -35.44 10.64
N GLN A 207 -2.80 -36.04 11.19
CA GLN A 207 -4.10 -36.11 10.52
C GLN A 207 -4.70 -34.72 10.31
N LEU A 208 -4.72 -33.88 11.36
CA LEU A 208 -5.25 -32.52 11.31
C LEU A 208 -4.60 -31.70 10.19
N VAL A 209 -3.26 -31.65 10.17
CA VAL A 209 -2.52 -30.88 9.16
C VAL A 209 -2.75 -31.45 7.76
N SER A 210 -2.73 -32.77 7.60
CA SER A 210 -2.97 -33.43 6.32
C SER A 210 -4.33 -33.08 5.73
N VAL A 211 -5.39 -33.16 6.56
CA VAL A 211 -6.76 -32.83 6.13
C VAL A 211 -6.88 -31.34 5.79
N ILE A 212 -6.38 -30.45 6.64
CA ILE A 212 -6.46 -29.00 6.43
C ILE A 212 -5.74 -28.62 5.13
N ILE A 213 -4.49 -29.04 4.94
CA ILE A 213 -3.71 -28.70 3.73
C ILE A 213 -4.36 -29.27 2.48
N SER A 214 -4.77 -30.54 2.51
CA SER A 214 -5.42 -31.19 1.36
C SER A 214 -6.71 -30.49 0.99
N GLN A 215 -7.51 -30.07 1.99
CA GLN A 215 -8.76 -29.37 1.73
C GLN A 215 -8.55 -27.96 1.19
N ILE A 216 -7.58 -27.20 1.72
CA ILE A 216 -7.22 -25.88 1.16
C ILE A 216 -6.84 -26.01 -0.31
N LYS A 217 -6.11 -27.06 -0.69
CA LYS A 217 -5.77 -27.35 -2.09
C LYS A 217 -6.98 -27.68 -2.98
N LEU A 218 -8.13 -28.04 -2.42
CA LEU A 218 -9.35 -28.33 -3.19
C LEU A 218 -10.30 -27.13 -3.30
N LEU A 219 -10.16 -26.15 -2.41
CA LEU A 219 -11.02 -24.97 -2.40
C LEU A 219 -10.83 -24.12 -3.68
N PRO A 220 -11.91 -23.50 -4.19
CA PRO A 220 -11.87 -22.60 -5.34
C PRO A 220 -11.32 -21.21 -4.94
N LEU A 221 -10.13 -21.20 -4.31
CA LEU A 221 -9.44 -19.98 -3.91
C LEU A 221 -8.78 -19.34 -5.14
N VAL A 222 -8.76 -18.00 -5.17
CA VAL A 222 -8.02 -17.24 -6.17
C VAL A 222 -6.53 -17.48 -5.96
N ARG A 223 -5.91 -18.21 -6.88
CA ARG A 223 -4.46 -18.49 -6.91
C ARG A 223 -3.89 -17.65 -8.02
N GLU A 224 -3.10 -16.63 -7.69
CA GLU A 224 -2.53 -15.77 -8.72
C GLU A 224 -1.02 -15.63 -8.60
N ASP A 225 -0.39 -15.39 -9.76
CA ASP A 225 1.04 -15.39 -10.06
C ASP A 225 1.78 -14.21 -9.44
N ILE A 226 1.55 -13.91 -8.16
CA ILE A 226 2.46 -13.07 -7.39
C ILE A 226 3.45 -14.03 -6.72
N PRO A 227 4.71 -14.09 -7.18
CA PRO A 227 5.67 -15.09 -6.72
C PRO A 227 5.95 -15.04 -5.22
N SER A 228 5.54 -13.96 -4.54
CA SER A 228 6.11 -13.59 -3.26
C SER A 228 5.21 -13.58 -2.02
N GLY A 229 3.88 -13.73 -2.13
CA GLY A 229 2.99 -13.50 -0.98
C GLY A 229 2.94 -12.03 -0.49
N ARG A 230 3.92 -11.20 -0.85
CA ARG A 230 3.95 -9.73 -0.68
C ARG A 230 2.84 -9.06 -1.47
N LEU A 231 2.25 -7.99 -0.92
CA LEU A 231 1.27 -7.17 -1.62
C LEU A 231 1.94 -6.34 -2.72
N PHE A 232 1.21 -6.05 -3.79
CA PHE A 232 1.64 -5.13 -4.83
C PHE A 232 1.53 -3.70 -4.29
N ARG A 233 2.65 -3.00 -4.19
CA ARG A 233 2.73 -1.69 -3.54
C ARG A 233 2.78 -0.57 -4.56
N ILE A 234 1.88 0.39 -4.40
CA ILE A 234 1.79 1.61 -5.21
C ILE A 234 2.17 2.81 -4.36
N LEU A 235 3.06 3.65 -4.88
CA LEU A 235 3.29 5.01 -4.36
C LEU A 235 2.57 6.01 -5.28
N ALA A 236 1.59 6.74 -4.78
CA ALA A 236 0.85 7.76 -5.54
C ALA A 236 1.19 9.17 -5.05
N LEU A 237 1.66 10.04 -5.94
CA LEU A 237 2.12 11.39 -5.62
C LEU A 237 1.21 12.44 -6.29
N ASP A 238 0.52 13.23 -5.48
CA ASP A 238 -0.45 14.21 -5.98
C ASP A 238 0.23 15.36 -6.73
N GLY A 239 -0.54 16.01 -7.61
CA GLY A 239 -0.19 17.28 -8.24
C GLY A 239 -0.41 18.48 -7.31
N GLY A 240 0.32 19.57 -7.54
CA GLY A 240 0.24 20.74 -6.67
C GLY A 240 1.29 21.85 -6.87
N GLY A 241 1.97 21.91 -8.02
CA GLY A 241 2.96 22.95 -8.31
C GLY A 241 4.13 22.95 -7.32
N LEU A 242 4.52 24.12 -6.84
CA LEU A 242 5.60 24.31 -5.85
C LEU A 242 5.28 23.66 -4.50
N ARG A 243 4.01 23.37 -4.20
CA ARG A 243 3.65 22.57 -3.00
C ARG A 243 4.21 21.15 -3.03
N GLY A 244 4.68 20.67 -4.19
CA GLY A 244 5.51 19.46 -4.28
C GLY A 244 6.75 19.48 -3.40
N ALA A 245 7.22 20.66 -2.93
CA ALA A 245 8.27 20.77 -1.92
C ALA A 245 7.90 20.10 -0.59
N PHE A 246 6.62 20.12 -0.20
CA PHE A 246 6.12 19.36 0.95
C PHE A 246 6.31 17.85 0.72
N THR A 247 5.82 17.34 -0.41
CA THR A 247 5.92 15.93 -0.78
C THR A 247 7.38 15.48 -0.88
N ALA A 248 8.25 16.29 -1.48
CA ALA A 248 9.68 16.05 -1.56
C ALA A 248 10.34 15.99 -0.17
N ALA A 249 9.94 16.88 0.74
CA ALA A 249 10.43 16.89 2.11
C ALA A 249 9.97 15.65 2.90
N VAL A 250 8.73 15.21 2.68
CA VAL A 250 8.21 13.96 3.27
C VAL A 250 9.06 12.77 2.85
N LEU A 251 9.26 12.61 1.54
CA LEU A 251 10.05 11.51 0.97
C LEU A 251 11.51 11.55 1.42
N ALA A 252 12.14 12.74 1.40
CA ALA A 252 13.52 12.91 1.86
C ALA A 252 13.70 12.55 3.33
N LYS A 253 12.72 12.92 4.17
CA LYS A 253 12.79 12.63 5.60
C LYS A 253 12.56 11.15 5.90
N TRP A 254 11.62 10.50 5.21
CA TRP A 254 11.46 9.04 5.32
C TRP A 254 12.71 8.30 4.88
N ASP A 255 13.34 8.70 3.78
CA ASP A 255 14.58 8.08 3.28
C ASP A 255 15.75 8.25 4.28
N GLU A 256 15.90 9.43 4.88
CA GLU A 256 16.87 9.69 5.95
C GLU A 256 16.64 8.77 7.17
N MET A 257 15.40 8.64 7.63
CA MET A 257 15.04 7.81 8.79
C MET A 257 15.15 6.31 8.47
N LEU A 258 14.84 5.93 7.22
CA LEU A 258 15.03 4.58 6.70
C LEU A 258 16.50 4.16 6.77
N GLN A 259 17.41 5.01 6.30
CA GLN A 259 18.86 4.80 6.36
C GLN A 259 19.39 4.64 7.79
N ARG A 260 18.91 5.46 8.73
CA ARG A 260 19.27 5.35 10.15
C ARG A 260 18.82 4.06 10.81
N THR A 261 17.77 3.43 10.28
CA THR A 261 17.22 2.17 10.79
C THR A 261 17.67 0.96 9.94
N GLY A 262 18.78 1.10 9.21
CA GLY A 262 19.41 0.02 8.44
C GLY A 262 18.70 -0.36 7.14
N GLY A 263 17.71 0.42 6.69
CA GLY A 263 17.10 0.27 5.37
C GLY A 263 17.71 1.18 4.32
N ASN A 264 17.42 0.96 3.05
CA ASN A 264 17.81 1.84 1.96
C ASN A 264 16.80 1.75 0.81
N ASP A 265 17.05 2.51 -0.28
CA ASP A 265 16.32 2.43 -1.54
C ASP A 265 14.79 2.56 -1.39
N LEU A 266 14.30 3.70 -0.89
CA LEU A 266 12.87 3.96 -0.66
C LEU A 266 12.00 3.52 -1.85
N VAL A 267 12.36 3.93 -3.07
CA VAL A 267 11.58 3.64 -4.29
C VAL A 267 11.50 2.15 -4.61
N ARG A 268 12.52 1.34 -4.27
CA ARG A 268 12.55 -0.08 -4.58
C ARG A 268 11.55 -0.90 -3.78
N HIS A 269 10.90 -0.33 -2.78
CA HIS A 269 9.81 -0.98 -2.07
C HIS A 269 8.49 -1.01 -2.86
N PHE A 270 8.36 -0.18 -3.90
CA PHE A 270 7.13 -0.02 -4.67
C PHE A 270 7.24 -0.69 -6.04
N ASP A 271 6.21 -1.44 -6.42
CA ASP A 271 6.12 -2.07 -7.75
C ASP A 271 5.75 -1.06 -8.84
N LEU A 272 5.01 -0.03 -8.46
CA LEU A 272 4.50 1.02 -9.32
C LEU A 272 4.49 2.36 -8.59
N VAL A 273 4.99 3.39 -9.26
CA VAL A 273 4.96 4.77 -8.77
C VAL A 273 4.12 5.60 -9.74
N ALA A 274 3.12 6.28 -9.20
CA ALA A 274 2.23 7.15 -9.96
C ALA A 274 2.41 8.60 -9.52
N GLY A 275 2.35 9.53 -10.47
CA GLY A 275 2.56 10.94 -10.18
C GLY A 275 1.87 11.82 -11.19
N THR A 276 1.21 12.87 -10.70
CA THR A 276 0.59 13.91 -11.54
C THR A 276 1.30 15.24 -11.36
N SER A 277 1.57 15.97 -12.45
CA SER A 277 2.18 17.30 -12.39
C SER A 277 3.50 17.30 -11.60
N THR A 278 3.63 18.12 -10.55
CA THR A 278 4.76 18.07 -9.61
C THR A 278 5.04 16.66 -9.05
N GLY A 279 4.00 15.87 -8.81
CA GLY A 279 4.09 14.47 -8.42
C GLY A 279 4.68 13.58 -9.52
N ALA A 280 4.45 13.90 -10.80
CA ALA A 280 5.09 13.23 -11.94
C ALA A 280 6.59 13.49 -11.98
N ILE A 281 7.01 14.73 -11.74
CA ILE A 281 8.44 15.09 -11.66
C ILE A 281 9.12 14.30 -10.54
N LEU A 282 8.48 14.20 -9.37
CA LEU A 282 8.97 13.38 -8.25
C LEU A 282 8.99 11.89 -8.60
N ALA A 283 7.90 11.34 -9.13
CA ALA A 283 7.78 9.93 -9.50
C ALA A 283 8.87 9.51 -10.50
N ILE A 284 9.03 10.29 -11.58
CA ILE A 284 10.05 10.06 -12.61
C ILE A 284 11.44 10.17 -11.99
N GLY A 285 11.72 11.22 -11.20
CA GLY A 285 13.02 11.39 -10.56
C GLY A 285 13.42 10.20 -9.68
N LEU A 286 12.49 9.73 -8.83
CA LEU A 286 12.70 8.55 -8.00
C LEU A 286 12.92 7.29 -8.83
N ALA A 287 12.11 7.08 -9.88
CA ALA A 287 12.26 5.92 -10.76
C ALA A 287 13.59 5.93 -11.52
N LEU A 288 14.15 7.10 -11.81
CA LEU A 288 15.48 7.25 -12.40
C LEU A 288 16.62 7.17 -11.35
N ASN A 289 16.33 6.68 -10.15
CA ASN A 289 17.24 6.57 -9.01
C ASN A 289 17.85 7.92 -8.54
N ILE A 290 17.17 9.05 -8.78
CA ILE A 290 17.55 10.31 -8.13
C ILE A 290 17.11 10.25 -6.67
N SER A 291 18.01 10.57 -5.74
CA SER A 291 17.72 10.43 -4.32
C SER A 291 16.57 11.37 -3.89
N PRO A 292 15.73 10.96 -2.93
CA PRO A 292 14.70 11.84 -2.36
C PRO A 292 15.27 13.18 -1.86
N ARG A 293 16.49 13.17 -1.31
CA ARG A 293 17.21 14.38 -0.88
C ARG A 293 17.54 15.32 -2.04
N ASP A 294 17.99 14.79 -3.17
CA ASP A 294 18.31 15.59 -4.35
C ASP A 294 17.05 16.14 -5.01
N MET A 295 15.97 15.37 -5.02
CA MET A 295 14.66 15.87 -5.45
C MET A 295 14.18 17.02 -4.55
N LEU A 296 14.35 16.95 -3.22
CA LEU A 296 14.07 18.08 -2.33
C LEU A 296 14.97 19.29 -2.64
N ASN A 297 16.26 19.07 -2.91
CA ASN A 297 17.19 20.14 -3.27
C ASN A 297 16.81 20.79 -4.62
N PHE A 298 16.27 20.03 -5.55
CA PHE A 298 15.72 20.56 -6.80
C PHE A 298 14.61 21.58 -6.52
N TYR A 299 13.61 21.26 -5.68
CA TYR A 299 12.57 22.23 -5.32
C TYR A 299 13.11 23.45 -4.59
N ARG A 300 14.08 23.27 -3.68
CA ARG A 300 14.73 24.39 -2.97
C ARG A 300 15.44 25.37 -3.90
N THR A 301 16.13 24.85 -4.92
CA THR A 301 17.05 25.65 -5.75
C THR A 301 16.44 26.10 -7.08
N GLN A 302 15.56 25.29 -7.66
CA GLN A 302 14.95 25.53 -8.97
C GLN A 302 13.50 26.00 -8.86
N GLY A 303 12.77 25.65 -7.79
CA GLY A 303 11.40 26.08 -7.56
C GLY A 303 11.23 27.61 -7.71
N PRO A 304 12.05 28.45 -7.06
CA PRO A 304 11.99 29.91 -7.22
C PRO A 304 12.31 30.42 -8.64
N LYS A 305 12.99 29.62 -9.48
CA LYS A 305 13.30 29.97 -10.88
C LYS A 305 12.16 29.59 -11.81
N ILE A 306 11.50 28.45 -11.55
CA ILE A 306 10.31 27.99 -12.29
C ILE A 306 9.10 28.89 -11.98
N PHE A 307 9.00 29.37 -10.72
CA PHE A 307 7.92 30.24 -10.24
C PHE A 307 8.46 31.61 -9.75
N PRO A 308 8.92 32.51 -10.66
CA PRO A 308 9.54 33.77 -10.27
C PRO A 308 8.54 34.79 -9.68
N LYS A 309 9.02 35.66 -8.78
CA LYS A 309 8.24 36.58 -7.93
C LYS A 309 7.49 37.72 -8.62
N ASP A 310 7.87 38.15 -9.81
CA ASP A 310 7.32 39.35 -10.45
C ASP A 310 7.28 39.23 -11.97
N ARG A 311 6.16 39.67 -12.60
CA ARG A 311 6.16 40.41 -13.87
C ARG A 311 4.78 40.99 -14.25
N SER A 312 4.85 42.15 -14.91
CA SER A 312 3.83 43.16 -15.19
C SER A 312 2.51 42.71 -15.84
N LEU A 313 1.48 43.56 -15.71
CA LEU A 313 0.15 43.61 -16.35
C LEU A 313 0.05 43.29 -17.87
N ARG A 314 1.15 42.98 -18.57
CA ARG A 314 1.16 42.60 -20.00
C ARG A 314 0.79 41.14 -20.30
N HIS A 315 0.61 40.30 -19.28
CA HIS A 315 0.36 38.86 -19.45
C HIS A 315 -1.12 38.44 -19.45
N TRP A 316 -2.08 39.37 -19.54
CA TRP A 316 -3.50 39.00 -19.63
C TRP A 316 -3.85 38.14 -20.87
N LEU A 317 -2.93 38.01 -21.83
CA LEU A 317 -3.07 37.28 -23.09
C LEU A 317 -2.14 36.04 -23.24
N LYS A 318 -1.32 35.68 -22.23
CA LYS A 318 -0.37 34.53 -22.29
C LYS A 318 -0.31 33.76 -20.96
N SER A 319 0.19 32.52 -20.96
CA SER A 319 0.42 31.71 -19.76
C SER A 319 1.30 32.44 -18.72
N LYS A 320 1.13 32.07 -17.45
CA LYS A 320 1.77 32.74 -16.30
C LYS A 320 3.28 32.49 -16.20
N HIS A 321 3.78 31.38 -16.73
CA HIS A 321 5.18 30.96 -16.67
C HIS A 321 5.69 30.46 -18.03
N ASP A 322 6.97 30.70 -18.31
CA ASP A 322 7.64 30.26 -19.55
C ASP A 322 7.98 28.76 -19.50
N SER A 323 7.31 27.97 -20.34
CA SER A 323 7.54 26.52 -20.46
C SER A 323 8.99 26.15 -20.78
N GLN A 324 9.76 27.04 -21.43
CA GLN A 324 11.19 26.80 -21.69
C GLN A 324 12.04 26.75 -20.43
N THR A 325 11.65 27.49 -19.38
CA THR A 325 12.37 27.49 -18.10
C THR A 325 12.17 26.16 -17.37
N LEU A 326 10.94 25.64 -17.35
CA LEU A 326 10.65 24.34 -16.79
C LEU A 326 11.39 23.23 -17.57
N GLN A 327 11.30 23.25 -18.91
CA GLN A 327 12.00 22.29 -19.76
C GLN A 327 13.50 22.23 -19.49
N LYS A 328 14.21 23.37 -19.54
CA LYS A 328 15.67 23.42 -19.28
C LYS A 328 16.03 22.92 -17.89
N THR A 329 15.17 23.19 -16.90
CA THR A 329 15.40 22.71 -15.54
C THR A 329 15.25 21.19 -15.48
N LEU A 330 14.22 20.63 -16.12
CA LEU A 330 14.03 19.18 -16.19
C LEU A 330 15.15 18.49 -16.99
N GLU A 331 15.61 19.06 -18.10
CA GLU A 331 16.77 18.59 -18.87
C GLU A 331 18.03 18.52 -18.00
N SER A 332 18.25 19.53 -17.14
CA SER A 332 19.41 19.53 -16.23
C SER A 332 19.38 18.42 -15.17
N VAL A 333 18.20 17.89 -14.84
CA VAL A 333 18.02 16.85 -13.82
C VAL A 333 17.91 15.47 -14.45
N PHE A 334 17.10 15.32 -15.51
CA PHE A 334 16.79 14.05 -16.13
C PHE A 334 17.74 13.70 -17.28
N GLY A 335 18.34 14.68 -17.94
CA GLY A 335 19.21 14.46 -19.09
C GLY A 335 18.46 13.83 -20.27
N ASP A 336 19.11 12.89 -20.95
CA ASP A 336 18.62 12.14 -22.11
C ASP A 336 17.92 10.82 -21.74
N ARG A 337 17.61 10.61 -20.45
CA ARG A 337 16.99 9.38 -19.96
C ARG A 337 15.56 9.20 -20.46
N THR A 338 15.19 7.95 -20.67
CA THR A 338 13.85 7.53 -21.14
C THR A 338 13.15 6.68 -20.09
N LEU A 339 11.82 6.71 -20.07
CA LEU A 339 11.08 5.98 -19.04
C LEU A 339 11.30 4.47 -19.12
N SER A 340 11.25 3.88 -20.31
CA SER A 340 11.26 2.41 -20.50
C SER A 340 12.61 1.75 -20.22
N LYS A 341 13.72 2.49 -20.41
CA LYS A 341 15.08 1.99 -20.25
C LYS A 341 15.61 2.23 -18.84
N ASP A 342 15.41 3.44 -18.33
CA ASP A 342 16.17 3.94 -17.18
C ASP A 342 15.38 3.86 -15.85
N SER A 343 14.08 3.58 -15.88
CA SER A 343 13.24 3.48 -14.66
C SER A 343 13.45 2.17 -13.90
N CYS A 344 13.69 2.26 -12.59
CA CYS A 344 13.82 1.12 -11.68
C CYS A 344 12.48 0.52 -11.22
N CYS A 345 11.37 1.22 -11.43
CA CYS A 345 10.01 0.79 -11.11
C CYS A 345 9.06 1.15 -12.25
N ARG A 346 7.85 0.58 -12.25
CA ARG A 346 6.81 0.96 -13.20
C ARG A 346 6.30 2.37 -12.91
N LEU A 347 5.94 3.13 -13.94
CA LEU A 347 5.44 4.51 -13.83
C LEU A 347 4.03 4.65 -14.40
N VAL A 348 3.23 5.48 -13.73
CA VAL A 348 1.90 5.92 -14.16
C VAL A 348 1.80 7.43 -14.06
N ILE A 349 1.75 8.11 -15.21
CA ILE A 349 1.85 9.57 -15.31
C ILE A 349 0.63 10.10 -16.06
N PRO A 350 -0.42 10.56 -15.35
CA PRO A 350 -1.61 11.13 -15.97
C PRO A 350 -1.29 12.41 -16.77
N THR A 351 -1.98 12.59 -17.89
CA THR A 351 -1.94 13.78 -18.74
C THR A 351 -3.29 13.94 -19.47
N VAL A 352 -3.46 15.00 -20.24
CA VAL A 352 -4.61 15.21 -21.13
C VAL A 352 -4.10 15.48 -22.53
N ARG A 353 -4.61 14.74 -23.52
CA ARG A 353 -4.40 15.08 -24.93
C ARG A 353 -5.23 16.32 -25.24
N ALA A 354 -4.58 17.41 -25.62
CA ALA A 354 -5.26 18.69 -25.87
C ALA A 354 -6.27 18.59 -27.01
N VAL A 355 -5.96 17.75 -28.01
CA VAL A 355 -6.90 17.39 -29.07
C VAL A 355 -8.05 16.60 -28.45
N HIS A 356 -9.27 17.11 -28.58
CA HIS A 356 -10.52 16.57 -28.00
C HIS A 356 -10.63 16.58 -26.46
N GLY A 357 -9.57 16.95 -25.73
CA GLY A 357 -9.61 17.03 -24.25
C GLY A 357 -9.71 15.66 -23.60
N GLU A 358 -9.06 14.65 -24.17
CA GLU A 358 -9.15 13.26 -23.75
C GLU A 358 -8.13 12.96 -22.63
N SER A 359 -8.57 12.26 -21.58
CA SER A 359 -7.67 11.79 -20.53
C SER A 359 -6.73 10.72 -21.07
N GLU A 360 -5.44 10.84 -20.77
CA GLU A 360 -4.39 9.95 -21.23
C GLU A 360 -3.45 9.61 -20.07
N VAL A 361 -2.80 8.44 -20.12
CA VAL A 361 -1.85 8.02 -19.09
C VAL A 361 -0.57 7.54 -19.74
N ILE A 362 0.50 8.30 -19.55
CA ILE A 362 1.85 7.89 -19.94
C ILE A 362 2.32 6.83 -18.95
N VAL A 363 2.72 5.67 -19.46
CA VAL A 363 3.20 4.56 -18.63
C VAL A 363 4.48 3.96 -19.14
N THR A 364 5.24 3.36 -18.23
CA THR A 364 6.15 2.28 -18.61
C THR A 364 5.37 1.09 -19.15
N GLU A 365 6.02 0.23 -19.94
CA GLU A 365 5.37 -0.94 -20.55
C GLU A 365 4.85 -1.92 -19.49
N HIS A 366 3.54 -1.87 -19.23
CA HIS A 366 2.88 -2.79 -18.31
C HIS A 366 2.55 -4.13 -18.96
N THR A 367 2.29 -4.11 -20.27
CA THR A 367 1.99 -5.28 -21.10
C THR A 367 2.63 -5.10 -22.48
N ALA A 368 2.78 -6.20 -23.23
CA ALA A 368 3.44 -6.18 -24.54
C ALA A 368 2.72 -5.32 -25.59
N ASP A 369 1.44 -5.00 -25.38
CA ASP A 369 0.60 -4.16 -26.23
C ASP A 369 0.52 -2.70 -25.75
N ARG A 370 1.05 -2.37 -24.57
CA ARG A 370 1.00 -1.01 -24.01
C ARG A 370 2.34 -0.28 -24.14
N THR A 371 2.77 -0.12 -25.39
CA THR A 371 4.11 0.39 -25.75
C THR A 371 4.10 1.78 -26.40
N ALA A 372 2.93 2.45 -26.43
CA ALA A 372 2.77 3.76 -27.08
C ALA A 372 3.78 4.82 -26.61
N PHE A 373 4.23 4.73 -25.35
CA PHE A 373 5.20 5.65 -24.77
C PHE A 373 6.59 5.03 -24.58
N HIS A 374 6.92 3.94 -25.29
CA HIS A 374 8.19 3.23 -25.11
C HIS A 374 9.39 4.17 -25.18
N GLY A 375 9.42 5.05 -26.18
CA GLY A 375 10.52 5.97 -26.45
C GLY A 375 10.41 7.33 -25.77
N ILE A 376 9.40 7.58 -24.92
CA ILE A 376 9.22 8.90 -24.33
C ILE A 376 10.39 9.27 -23.41
N SER A 377 10.92 10.48 -23.57
CA SER A 377 11.93 11.01 -22.66
C SER A 377 11.31 11.31 -21.29
N ALA A 378 12.14 11.24 -20.24
CA ALA A 378 11.72 11.60 -18.89
C ALA A 378 11.30 13.07 -18.79
N VAL A 379 11.93 13.95 -19.58
CA VAL A 379 11.60 15.37 -19.67
C VAL A 379 10.22 15.57 -20.28
N ASP A 380 9.94 14.94 -21.42
CA ASP A 380 8.66 15.08 -22.13
C ASP A 380 7.49 14.53 -21.32
N ALA A 381 7.69 13.41 -20.63
CA ALA A 381 6.69 12.84 -19.75
C ALA A 381 6.36 13.79 -18.57
N ALA A 382 7.40 14.37 -17.95
CA ALA A 382 7.23 15.32 -16.87
C ALA A 382 6.55 16.63 -17.32
N LEU A 383 6.93 17.16 -18.49
CA LEU A 383 6.31 18.34 -19.09
C LEU A 383 4.84 18.09 -19.43
N SER A 384 4.54 16.95 -20.06
CA SER A 384 3.17 16.58 -20.46
C SER A 384 2.22 16.50 -19.27
N SER A 385 2.70 16.03 -18.12
CA SER A 385 1.89 15.97 -16.90
C SER A 385 1.82 17.31 -16.14
N SER A 386 2.71 18.27 -16.40
CA SER A 386 2.85 19.52 -15.61
C SER A 386 2.38 20.79 -16.34
N ALA A 387 1.91 20.67 -17.57
CA ALA A 387 1.49 21.80 -18.42
C ALA A 387 0.11 22.35 -17.99
N ALA A 388 0.03 22.94 -16.80
CA ALA A 388 -1.23 23.37 -16.20
C ALA A 388 -1.82 24.56 -16.98
N PRO A 389 -3.06 24.48 -17.49
CA PRO A 389 -3.67 25.59 -18.20
C PRO A 389 -3.66 26.86 -17.34
N THR A 390 -3.41 28.00 -17.99
CA THR A 390 -3.18 29.33 -17.36
C THR A 390 -1.85 29.50 -16.63
N TYR A 391 -1.18 28.43 -16.20
CA TYR A 391 0.13 28.47 -15.56
C TYR A 391 1.28 28.28 -16.56
N PHE A 392 1.17 27.30 -17.47
CA PHE A 392 2.18 26.98 -18.49
C PHE A 392 1.53 26.85 -19.88
N ASP A 393 2.33 26.99 -20.94
CA ASP A 393 1.91 26.62 -22.31
C ASP A 393 1.86 25.09 -22.47
N GLU A 394 1.14 24.59 -23.49
CA GLU A 394 1.02 23.15 -23.74
C GLU A 394 2.39 22.47 -23.95
N ALA A 395 2.50 21.21 -23.53
CA ALA A 395 3.67 20.40 -23.84
C ALA A 395 3.58 19.86 -25.27
N LEU A 396 4.66 19.97 -26.03
CA LEU A 396 4.80 19.44 -27.38
C LEU A 396 5.72 18.23 -27.34
N VAL A 397 5.19 17.07 -27.69
CA VAL A 397 5.95 15.82 -27.73
C VAL A 397 5.91 15.27 -29.14
N ASP A 398 7.08 15.02 -29.72
CA ASP A 398 7.20 14.40 -31.04
C ASP A 398 7.11 12.88 -30.92
N ASP A 399 6.05 12.29 -31.48
CA ASP A 399 5.79 10.84 -31.42
C ASP A 399 6.14 10.13 -32.74
N ASN A 400 7.26 10.52 -33.37
CA ASN A 400 7.77 10.05 -34.68
C ASN A 400 6.82 10.15 -35.89
N SER A 401 5.52 10.38 -35.64
CA SER A 401 4.40 10.33 -36.59
C SER A 401 3.67 11.66 -36.61
N ALA A 402 3.57 12.34 -35.46
CA ALA A 402 3.02 13.68 -35.33
C ALA A 402 3.43 14.31 -33.99
N VAL A 403 3.54 15.64 -33.98
CA VAL A 403 3.67 16.41 -32.73
C VAL A 403 2.33 16.41 -32.00
N GLN A 404 2.32 15.85 -30.81
CA GLN A 404 1.16 15.79 -29.94
C GLN A 404 1.22 16.92 -28.90
N LYS A 405 0.04 17.43 -28.54
CA LYS A 405 -0.14 18.49 -27.54
C LYS A 405 -0.73 17.92 -26.27
N TYR A 406 -0.07 18.15 -25.14
CA TYR A 406 -0.49 17.66 -23.84
C TYR A 406 -0.72 18.79 -22.83
N LEU A 407 -1.67 18.58 -21.93
CA LEU A 407 -2.00 19.44 -20.80
C LEU A 407 -1.86 18.65 -19.48
N ASP A 408 -1.76 19.37 -18.37
CA ASP A 408 -1.58 18.80 -17.03
C ASP A 408 -2.63 17.72 -16.70
N GLY A 409 -2.15 16.58 -16.21
CA GLY A 409 -3.01 15.46 -15.79
C GLY A 409 -3.89 15.79 -14.59
N GLY A 410 -3.52 16.83 -13.85
CA GLY A 410 -4.25 17.41 -12.75
C GLY A 410 -5.66 17.81 -13.16
N LEU A 411 -5.94 18.06 -14.45
CA LEU A 411 -7.31 18.37 -14.92
C LEU A 411 -8.32 17.25 -14.64
N TRP A 412 -7.89 15.99 -14.56
CA TRP A 412 -8.78 14.84 -14.31
C TRP A 412 -8.30 13.90 -13.20
N ALA A 413 -6.99 13.88 -12.89
CA ALA A 413 -6.39 13.00 -11.90
C ALA A 413 -5.27 13.71 -11.12
N ASN A 414 -5.60 14.77 -10.39
CA ASN A 414 -4.65 15.45 -9.50
C ASN A 414 -4.14 14.52 -8.39
N ASN A 415 -4.99 13.60 -7.91
CA ASN A 415 -4.58 12.43 -7.15
C ASN A 415 -4.55 11.21 -8.09
N PRO A 416 -3.37 10.66 -8.43
CA PRO A 416 -3.22 9.60 -9.42
C PRO A 416 -3.58 8.20 -8.91
N VAL A 417 -4.17 8.06 -7.71
CA VAL A 417 -4.48 6.75 -7.11
C VAL A 417 -5.38 5.87 -7.98
N LEU A 418 -6.44 6.42 -8.58
CA LEU A 418 -7.36 5.65 -9.41
C LEU A 418 -6.75 5.21 -10.74
N PRO A 419 -6.01 6.06 -11.49
CA PRO A 419 -5.19 5.61 -12.61
C PRO A 419 -4.24 4.48 -12.22
N ALA A 420 -3.55 4.60 -11.09
CA ALA A 420 -2.58 3.60 -10.63
C ALA A 420 -3.23 2.25 -10.30
N ILE A 421 -4.36 2.25 -9.58
CA ILE A 421 -5.12 1.03 -9.29
C ILE A 421 -5.66 0.40 -10.57
N THR A 422 -6.18 1.23 -11.50
CA THR A 422 -6.69 0.75 -12.79
C THR A 422 -5.59 0.07 -13.58
N GLU A 423 -4.39 0.65 -13.62
CA GLU A 423 -3.24 0.06 -14.28
C GLU A 423 -2.83 -1.29 -13.68
N ALA A 424 -2.75 -1.35 -12.36
CA ALA A 424 -2.43 -2.57 -11.64
C ALA A 424 -3.45 -3.69 -11.89
N VAL A 425 -4.75 -3.39 -11.80
CA VAL A 425 -5.81 -4.39 -11.95
C VAL A 425 -5.99 -4.80 -13.42
N ARG A 426 -6.12 -3.83 -14.33
CA ARG A 426 -6.55 -4.10 -15.71
C ARG A 426 -5.43 -4.67 -16.57
N TYR A 427 -4.23 -4.12 -16.45
CA TYR A 427 -3.10 -4.43 -17.33
C TYR A 427 -2.11 -5.37 -16.65
N LEU A 428 -1.72 -5.09 -15.40
CA LEU A 428 -0.81 -5.96 -14.65
C LEU A 428 -1.49 -7.18 -14.01
N LYS A 429 -2.83 -7.29 -14.12
CA LYS A 429 -3.65 -8.40 -13.61
C LYS A 429 -3.47 -8.65 -12.11
N ILE A 430 -3.22 -7.58 -11.35
CA ILE A 430 -3.10 -7.68 -9.90
C ILE A 430 -4.50 -7.60 -9.26
N PRO A 431 -4.90 -8.57 -8.41
CA PRO A 431 -6.18 -8.50 -7.73
C PRO A 431 -6.25 -7.30 -6.80
N LEU A 432 -7.42 -6.65 -6.75
CA LEU A 432 -7.64 -5.47 -5.92
C LEU A 432 -7.29 -5.71 -4.44
N HIS A 433 -7.63 -6.89 -3.90
CA HIS A 433 -7.34 -7.28 -2.51
C HIS A 433 -5.85 -7.58 -2.22
N ARG A 434 -4.99 -7.52 -3.25
CA ARG A 434 -3.53 -7.68 -3.19
C ARG A 434 -2.78 -6.36 -3.41
N ILE A 435 -3.47 -5.24 -3.52
CA ILE A 435 -2.88 -3.91 -3.75
C ILE A 435 -2.84 -3.14 -2.43
N ASP A 436 -1.67 -2.57 -2.14
CA ASP A 436 -1.44 -1.63 -1.05
C ASP A 436 -1.01 -0.28 -1.66
N VAL A 437 -1.69 0.81 -1.30
CA VAL A 437 -1.37 2.16 -1.80
C VAL A 437 -0.90 3.05 -0.66
N LEU A 438 0.26 3.69 -0.85
CA LEU A 438 0.68 4.87 -0.12
C LEU A 438 0.45 6.10 -1.00
N SER A 439 -0.46 6.98 -0.64
CA SER A 439 -0.65 8.26 -1.32
C SER A 439 -0.05 9.41 -0.52
N VAL A 440 0.66 10.31 -1.18
CA VAL A 440 1.26 11.50 -0.55
C VAL A 440 0.73 12.75 -1.24
N GLY A 441 0.01 13.58 -0.48
CA GLY A 441 -0.55 14.83 -0.98
C GLY A 441 0.45 15.98 -1.01
N THR A 442 -0.01 17.12 -1.53
CA THR A 442 0.76 18.39 -1.61
C THR A 442 0.19 19.47 -0.71
N MET A 443 -0.32 19.10 0.47
CA MET A 443 -1.10 19.94 1.38
C MET A 443 -2.46 20.39 0.82
N GLY A 444 -3.54 20.02 1.51
CA GLY A 444 -4.91 20.42 1.18
C GLY A 444 -5.27 21.76 1.83
N ASN A 445 -6.18 22.52 1.21
CA ASN A 445 -6.75 23.73 1.79
C ASN A 445 -8.13 23.40 2.38
N GLU A 446 -8.46 23.92 3.56
CA GLU A 446 -9.85 24.01 4.05
C GLU A 446 -10.57 25.19 3.35
N ALA A 447 -10.56 25.18 2.02
CA ALA A 447 -11.17 26.25 1.24
C ALA A 447 -12.69 26.24 1.46
N ASP A 448 -13.20 27.28 2.12
CA ASP A 448 -14.64 27.53 2.16
C ASP A 448 -15.10 28.12 0.82
N PHE A 449 -15.63 27.27 -0.05
CA PHE A 449 -16.19 27.69 -1.33
C PHE A 449 -17.57 28.34 -1.21
N THR A 450 -18.23 28.30 -0.03
CA THR A 450 -19.56 28.90 0.15
C THR A 450 -19.55 30.41 -0.07
N LYS A 451 -18.41 31.07 0.18
CA LYS A 451 -18.19 32.50 -0.07
C LYS A 451 -18.30 32.90 -1.56
N TYR A 452 -18.33 31.95 -2.49
CA TYR A 452 -18.48 32.20 -3.93
C TYR A 452 -19.89 31.91 -4.46
N LEU A 453 -20.77 31.33 -3.64
CA LEU A 453 -22.16 31.06 -4.01
C LEU A 453 -22.90 32.35 -4.37
N GLY A 454 -23.76 32.29 -5.40
CA GLY A 454 -24.55 33.44 -5.86
C GLY A 454 -23.78 34.53 -6.61
N LYS A 455 -22.45 34.47 -6.72
CA LYS A 455 -21.63 35.53 -7.38
C LYS A 455 -21.56 35.43 -8.91
N GLY A 456 -22.31 34.52 -9.52
CA GLY A 456 -22.34 34.31 -10.97
C GLY A 456 -20.97 33.95 -11.57
N LYS A 457 -20.86 33.97 -12.91
CA LYS A 457 -19.64 33.53 -13.63
C LYS A 457 -18.39 34.31 -13.22
N ALA A 458 -18.50 35.62 -13.04
CA ALA A 458 -17.37 36.48 -12.70
C ALA A 458 -16.82 36.21 -11.29
N GLY A 459 -17.69 35.88 -10.33
CA GLY A 459 -17.26 35.55 -8.97
C GLY A 459 -16.62 34.17 -8.82
N TRP A 460 -16.97 33.23 -9.71
CA TRP A 460 -16.41 31.87 -9.73
C TRP A 460 -15.13 31.73 -10.55
N ALA A 461 -14.93 32.58 -11.56
CA ALA A 461 -13.78 32.49 -12.46
C ALA A 461 -12.43 32.34 -11.72
N PRO A 462 -12.15 33.07 -10.61
CA PRO A 462 -10.86 32.97 -9.92
C PRO A 462 -10.63 31.66 -9.13
N SER A 463 -11.69 30.93 -8.75
CA SER A 463 -11.62 29.78 -7.81
C SER A 463 -12.19 28.48 -8.38
N SER A 464 -12.74 28.52 -9.58
CA SER A 464 -13.37 27.35 -10.23
C SER A 464 -12.38 26.19 -10.44
N ALA A 465 -11.16 26.47 -10.87
CA ALA A 465 -10.12 25.45 -11.03
C ALA A 465 -9.76 24.80 -9.69
N ASP A 466 -9.58 25.59 -8.63
CA ASP A 466 -9.29 25.09 -7.29
C ASP A 466 -10.41 24.21 -6.73
N LEU A 467 -11.68 24.58 -6.99
CA LEU A 467 -12.83 23.73 -6.64
C LEU A 467 -12.78 22.40 -7.38
N PHE A 468 -12.54 22.41 -8.70
CA PHE A 468 -12.47 21.18 -9.47
C PHE A 468 -11.33 20.28 -8.99
N PHE A 469 -10.13 20.81 -8.78
CA PHE A 469 -9.01 20.05 -8.22
C PHE A 469 -9.33 19.48 -6.84
N ALA A 470 -9.88 20.29 -5.92
CA ALA A 470 -10.24 19.81 -4.58
C ALA A 470 -11.31 18.71 -4.63
N ALA A 471 -12.34 18.89 -5.45
CA ALA A 471 -13.43 17.93 -5.58
C ALA A 471 -12.97 16.58 -6.16
N GLN A 472 -12.18 16.59 -7.22
CA GLN A 472 -11.68 15.33 -7.81
C GLN A 472 -10.58 14.67 -6.98
N GLU A 473 -9.71 15.42 -6.30
CA GLU A 473 -8.73 14.86 -5.36
C GLU A 473 -9.42 14.12 -4.21
N HIS A 474 -10.46 14.75 -3.64
CA HIS A 474 -11.29 14.14 -2.60
C HIS A 474 -12.06 12.92 -3.12
N ALA A 475 -12.68 13.02 -4.29
CA ALA A 475 -13.40 11.90 -4.90
C ALA A 475 -12.47 10.70 -5.15
N ALA A 476 -11.27 10.93 -5.69
CA ALA A 476 -10.28 9.89 -5.93
C ALA A 476 -9.84 9.19 -4.64
N ALA A 477 -9.59 9.95 -3.57
CA ALA A 477 -9.23 9.39 -2.27
C ALA A 477 -10.37 8.54 -1.66
N THR A 478 -11.60 9.05 -1.68
CA THR A 478 -12.78 8.34 -1.16
C THR A 478 -13.09 7.06 -1.95
N LEU A 479 -12.95 7.11 -3.28
CA LEU A 479 -13.13 5.92 -4.12
C LEU A 479 -12.02 4.89 -3.90
N ALA A 480 -10.77 5.33 -3.70
CA ALA A 480 -9.67 4.43 -3.34
C ALA A 480 -9.90 3.75 -1.98
N ASP A 481 -10.38 4.49 -0.97
CA ASP A 481 -10.78 3.93 0.32
C ASP A 481 -11.91 2.90 0.16
N GLY A 482 -12.90 3.17 -0.70
CA GLY A 482 -13.99 2.22 -0.97
C GLY A 482 -13.53 0.95 -1.71
N LEU A 483 -12.57 1.07 -2.62
CA LEU A 483 -12.02 -0.05 -3.40
C LEU A 483 -11.06 -0.92 -2.57
N LEU A 484 -10.17 -0.29 -1.80
CA LEU A 484 -9.09 -0.97 -1.12
C LEU A 484 -9.37 -1.24 0.35
N THR A 485 -10.24 -0.46 1.00
CA THR A 485 -10.36 -0.25 2.46
C THR A 485 -9.24 0.63 3.02
N GLN A 486 -9.51 1.31 4.15
CA GLN A 486 -8.51 2.14 4.85
C GLN A 486 -7.31 1.32 5.35
N ALA A 487 -7.47 0.00 5.50
CA ALA A 487 -6.36 -0.89 5.84
C ALA A 487 -5.38 -1.07 4.67
N ARG A 488 -5.79 -0.84 3.40
CA ARG A 488 -4.97 -0.98 2.19
C ARG A 488 -4.67 0.35 1.47
N HIS A 489 -5.28 1.45 1.87
CA HIS A 489 -4.90 2.79 1.40
C HIS A 489 -4.44 3.65 2.57
N LEU A 490 -3.16 4.05 2.58
CA LEU A 490 -2.62 5.02 3.54
C LEU A 490 -2.39 6.34 2.82
N ARG A 491 -3.09 7.40 3.25
CA ARG A 491 -2.89 8.76 2.74
C ARG A 491 -2.10 9.60 3.74
N VAL A 492 -0.98 10.15 3.31
CA VAL A 492 -0.18 11.11 4.05
C VAL A 492 -0.35 12.48 3.43
N ASN A 493 -1.07 13.37 4.12
CA ASN A 493 -1.28 14.74 3.70
C ASN A 493 -1.46 15.63 4.94
N GLN A 494 -1.36 16.94 4.77
CA GLN A 494 -1.66 17.92 5.81
C GLN A 494 -2.66 18.96 5.28
N GLN A 495 -3.67 19.30 6.07
CA GLN A 495 -4.54 20.44 5.76
C GLN A 495 -3.97 21.71 6.39
N THR A 496 -4.07 22.83 5.65
CA THR A 496 -3.67 24.15 6.14
C THR A 496 -4.88 25.06 6.30
N PRO A 497 -4.96 25.85 7.40
CA PRO A 497 -6.08 26.77 7.63
C PRO A 497 -6.05 28.00 6.71
N SER A 498 -4.90 28.29 6.11
CA SER A 498 -4.73 29.34 5.11
C SER A 498 -4.26 28.74 3.79
N GLU A 499 -4.76 29.30 2.69
CA GLU A 499 -4.41 28.89 1.34
C GLU A 499 -2.93 29.16 1.04
N ILE A 500 -2.19 28.11 0.71
CA ILE A 500 -0.86 28.22 0.09
C ILE A 500 -1.03 28.04 -1.41
N LYS A 501 -0.70 29.06 -2.20
CA LYS A 501 -0.85 29.01 -3.66
C LYS A 501 0.16 28.05 -4.30
N LEU A 502 -0.20 27.51 -5.47
CA LEU A 502 0.63 26.59 -6.25
C LEU A 502 2.03 27.14 -6.60
N ASP A 503 2.22 28.46 -6.60
CA ASP A 503 3.44 29.16 -6.98
C ASP A 503 4.04 30.01 -5.85
N ASP A 504 3.61 29.80 -4.60
CA ASP A 504 4.04 30.61 -3.45
C ASP A 504 5.47 30.28 -2.98
N THR A 505 6.44 31.06 -3.46
CA THR A 505 7.84 30.93 -3.06
C THR A 505 8.12 31.38 -1.61
N HIS A 506 7.25 32.18 -0.99
CA HIS A 506 7.42 32.61 0.40
C HIS A 506 7.10 31.50 1.39
N ALA A 507 6.14 30.64 1.05
CA ALA A 507 5.77 29.48 1.85
C ALA A 507 6.78 28.32 1.76
N LEU A 508 7.78 28.37 0.86
CA LEU A 508 8.64 27.23 0.57
C LEU A 508 9.30 26.58 1.79
N ASN A 509 9.87 27.38 2.69
CA ASN A 509 10.50 26.85 3.91
C ASN A 509 9.47 26.25 4.87
N ASP A 510 8.30 26.89 5.03
CA ASP A 510 7.20 26.39 5.85
C ASP A 510 6.66 25.05 5.30
N MET A 511 6.47 24.94 3.98
CA MET A 511 6.07 23.69 3.32
C MET A 511 7.06 22.54 3.59
N ILE A 512 8.36 22.83 3.54
CA ILE A 512 9.41 21.84 3.80
C ILE A 512 9.44 21.43 5.28
N GLU A 513 9.30 22.38 6.20
CA GLU A 513 9.24 22.10 7.63
C GLU A 513 8.03 21.24 7.98
N ARG A 514 6.85 21.60 7.46
CA ARG A 514 5.62 20.81 7.59
C ARG A 514 5.78 19.39 7.06
N GLY A 515 6.32 19.24 5.86
CA GLY A 515 6.58 17.91 5.28
C GLY A 515 7.54 17.08 6.13
N THR A 516 8.59 17.73 6.67
CA THR A 516 9.54 17.07 7.58
C THR A 516 8.88 16.59 8.87
N ASN A 517 7.96 17.36 9.45
CA ASN A 517 7.26 16.99 10.68
C ASN A 517 6.24 15.88 10.43
N VAL A 518 5.41 16.00 9.38
CA VAL A 518 4.47 14.94 8.98
C VAL A 518 5.19 13.62 8.71
N ALA A 519 6.36 13.67 8.08
CA ALA A 519 7.15 12.47 7.83
C ALA A 519 7.60 11.78 9.13
N LYS A 520 8.03 12.54 10.15
CA LYS A 520 8.40 11.97 11.46
C LYS A 520 7.20 11.28 12.10
N ASP A 521 6.04 11.95 12.09
CA ASP A 521 4.82 11.47 12.74
C ASP A 521 4.29 10.18 12.08
N THR A 522 4.49 10.06 10.77
CA THR A 522 3.98 8.93 9.97
C THR A 522 5.02 7.83 9.70
N PHE A 523 6.31 8.06 10.02
CA PHE A 523 7.40 7.16 9.63
C PHE A 523 7.20 5.73 10.13
N VAL A 524 6.74 5.55 11.38
CA VAL A 524 6.53 4.21 11.96
C VAL A 524 5.52 3.42 11.14
N ALA A 525 4.38 4.03 10.80
CA ALA A 525 3.32 3.39 10.01
C ALA A 525 3.75 3.15 8.54
N VAL A 526 4.54 4.06 7.97
CA VAL A 526 5.03 3.91 6.59
C VAL A 526 6.14 2.87 6.49
N ARG A 527 7.08 2.85 7.44
CA ARG A 527 8.15 1.83 7.53
C ARG A 527 7.58 0.45 7.79
N SER A 528 6.58 0.31 8.66
CA SER A 528 6.02 -1.01 8.95
C SER A 528 5.35 -1.67 7.74
N ARG A 529 4.70 -0.86 6.90
CA ARG A 529 3.78 -1.35 5.87
C ARG A 529 4.36 -1.31 4.45
N PHE A 530 5.15 -0.28 4.15
CA PHE A 530 5.65 -0.04 2.80
C PHE A 530 7.17 -0.14 2.74
N LEU A 531 7.86 0.54 3.64
CA LEU A 531 9.32 0.56 3.67
C LEU A 531 9.81 -0.49 4.65
N ASP A 532 9.60 -1.77 4.41
CA ASP A 532 9.87 -2.87 5.34
C ASP A 532 11.16 -3.66 5.03
N GLY A 533 11.91 -3.23 4.01
CA GLY A 533 13.10 -3.94 3.51
C GLY A 533 12.80 -5.06 2.51
N PHE A 534 11.55 -5.20 2.04
CA PHE A 534 11.21 -6.08 0.93
C PHE A 534 11.08 -5.28 -0.36
N TYR A 535 12.00 -5.53 -1.29
CA TYR A 535 12.05 -4.84 -2.58
C TYR A 535 11.15 -5.52 -3.61
N ALA A 536 10.54 -4.68 -4.44
CA ALA A 536 9.85 -5.08 -5.64
C ALA A 536 10.81 -5.79 -6.60
N ALA A 537 10.27 -6.77 -7.32
CA ALA A 537 11.01 -7.43 -8.38
C ALA A 537 11.34 -6.41 -9.49
N ASP A 538 12.46 -6.61 -10.18
CA ASP A 538 12.77 -5.80 -11.35
C ASP A 538 11.67 -6.01 -12.41
N TRP A 539 10.94 -4.95 -12.72
CA TRP A 539 9.82 -5.02 -13.65
C TRP A 539 10.27 -5.31 -15.09
N ARG A 540 11.56 -5.06 -15.40
CA ARG A 540 12.14 -5.29 -16.74
C ARG A 540 12.45 -6.75 -16.99
N THR A 541 12.63 -7.56 -15.94
CA THR A 541 12.86 -9.01 -16.09
C THR A 541 11.56 -9.78 -16.29
N SER A 542 10.40 -9.18 -15.99
CA SER A 542 9.07 -9.72 -16.30
C SER A 542 8.75 -9.76 -17.80
N ARG A 543 9.72 -9.40 -18.67
CA ARG A 543 9.62 -9.34 -20.14
C ARG A 543 9.98 -10.66 -20.85
N GLN A 544 10.49 -11.66 -20.13
CA GLN A 544 10.90 -12.96 -20.71
C GLN A 544 9.82 -14.02 -20.60
#